data_AF-X0ZN80-F1
#
_entry.id   AF-X0ZN80-F1
#
_cell.length_a   1.000
_cell.length_b   1.000
_cell.length_c   1.000
_cell.angle_alpha   90.00
_cell.angle_beta   90.00
_cell.angle_gamma   90.00
#
_symmetry.space_group_name_H-M   'P 1'
#
loop_
_entity.id
_entity.type
_entity.pdbx_description
1 polymer ?
#
loop_
_entity_poly.entity_id
_entity_poly.type
_entity_poly.pdbx_seq_one_letter_code
_entity_poly.pdbx_strand_id
1 'polypeptide(L)'
;LDRVGADFQRVLVDVHERLTPNAIPLQLPIGSEREYSGMVDLFSEQALYWRDGADDPTAEAVPAEMEAEVAVAREAMIDAICETDDALLEQRLEGDEPDTASLQQALRQATLTGKLVPVLCGASRKRIGVQPLLDAVVAYLPAPVDMPPILGTVPRPPADCEPDEEEIVERPDRADAPLCAAAFKIVTDPHVGHLTWVRVFSGSLKLRETVYNPRADTLERVGRIYRM
;
A
#
# COMPACT_ATOMS: atom_id res chain seq x y z
N LEU A 1 12.86 -11.02 -10.34
CA LEU A 1 12.72 -11.65 -11.68
C LEU A 1 14.06 -12.00 -12.33
N ASP A 2 15.19 -11.71 -11.69
CA ASP A 2 16.55 -11.89 -12.21
C ASP A 2 17.20 -13.26 -11.87
N ARG A 3 16.39 -14.23 -11.44
CA ARG A 3 16.85 -15.54 -10.91
C ARG A 3 16.40 -16.67 -11.82
N VAL A 4 17.14 -17.78 -11.79
CA VAL A 4 16.79 -19.01 -12.53
C VAL A 4 15.43 -19.53 -12.05
N GLY A 5 14.54 -19.87 -12.98
CA GLY A 5 13.18 -20.32 -12.72
C GLY A 5 12.19 -19.19 -12.40
N ALA A 6 12.58 -17.92 -12.60
CA ALA A 6 11.69 -16.78 -12.44
C ALA A 6 10.65 -16.78 -13.55
N ASP A 7 9.38 -16.82 -13.16
CA ASP A 7 8.24 -16.89 -14.05
C ASP A 7 7.11 -16.07 -13.42
N PHE A 8 6.78 -14.95 -14.06
CA PHE A 8 5.77 -14.01 -13.55
C PHE A 8 4.36 -14.57 -13.70
N GLN A 9 4.06 -15.17 -14.86
CA GLN A 9 2.72 -15.70 -15.15
C GLN A 9 2.40 -16.87 -14.23
N ARG A 10 3.36 -17.78 -13.99
CA ARG A 10 3.17 -18.85 -13.00
C ARG A 10 2.86 -18.31 -11.61
N VAL A 11 3.58 -17.29 -11.16
CA VAL A 11 3.32 -16.68 -9.84
C VAL A 11 1.95 -16.01 -9.79
N LEU A 12 1.52 -15.34 -10.86
CA LEU A 12 0.20 -14.74 -10.94
C LEU A 12 -0.91 -15.80 -10.85
N VAL A 13 -0.76 -16.92 -11.58
CA VAL A 13 -1.67 -18.08 -11.47
C VAL A 13 -1.68 -18.63 -10.05
N ASP A 14 -0.52 -18.86 -9.43
CA ASP A 14 -0.44 -19.35 -8.04
C ASP A 14 -1.14 -18.39 -7.07
N VAL A 15 -1.05 -17.08 -7.27
CA VAL A 15 -1.75 -16.06 -6.47
C VAL A 15 -3.26 -16.15 -6.67
N HIS A 16 -3.72 -16.28 -7.91
CA HIS A 16 -5.14 -16.43 -8.23
C HIS A 16 -5.74 -17.69 -7.60
N GLU A 17 -5.05 -18.83 -7.70
CA GLU A 17 -5.53 -20.10 -7.18
C GLU A 17 -5.49 -20.20 -5.66
N ARG A 18 -4.49 -19.57 -5.02
CA ARG A 18 -4.19 -19.82 -3.59
C ARG A 18 -4.52 -18.67 -2.66
N LEU A 19 -4.58 -17.44 -3.18
CA LEU A 19 -4.74 -16.23 -2.36
C LEU A 19 -5.98 -15.43 -2.76
N THR A 20 -6.02 -14.91 -3.98
CA THR A 20 -7.14 -14.09 -4.47
C THR A 20 -7.15 -14.00 -5.99
N PRO A 21 -8.30 -14.19 -6.65
CA PRO A 21 -8.44 -13.94 -8.09
C PRO A 21 -8.36 -12.45 -8.43
N ASN A 22 -8.46 -11.56 -7.44
CA ASN A 22 -8.49 -10.11 -7.64
C ASN A 22 -7.10 -9.47 -7.78
N ALA A 23 -6.05 -10.30 -7.94
CA ALA A 23 -4.71 -9.82 -8.17
C ALA A 23 -4.55 -9.41 -9.64
N ILE A 24 -4.37 -8.12 -9.91
CA ILE A 24 -4.34 -7.61 -11.29
C ILE A 24 -2.93 -7.08 -11.61
N PRO A 25 -2.27 -7.60 -12.66
CA PRO A 25 -0.99 -7.05 -13.09
C PRO A 25 -1.18 -5.64 -13.66
N LEU A 26 -0.40 -4.69 -13.16
CA LEU A 26 -0.27 -3.35 -13.76
C LEU A 26 0.88 -3.28 -14.77
N GLN A 27 1.75 -4.29 -14.74
CA GLN A 27 2.99 -4.32 -15.51
C GLN A 27 3.30 -5.74 -15.97
N LEU A 28 3.88 -5.85 -17.17
CA LEU A 28 4.38 -7.12 -17.69
C LEU A 28 5.91 -7.10 -17.79
N PRO A 29 6.61 -8.14 -17.34
CA PRO A 29 8.08 -8.16 -17.38
C PRO A 29 8.61 -8.30 -18.81
N ILE A 30 9.69 -7.57 -19.13
CA ILE A 30 10.42 -7.73 -20.38
C ILE A 30 11.62 -8.63 -20.13
N GLY A 31 11.57 -9.82 -20.72
CA GLY A 31 12.54 -10.90 -20.52
C GLY A 31 12.39 -11.59 -19.16
N SER A 32 13.23 -12.59 -18.91
CA SER A 32 13.26 -13.34 -17.66
C SER A 32 14.68 -13.68 -17.24
N GLU A 33 14.87 -13.96 -15.95
CA GLU A 33 16.16 -14.39 -15.40
C GLU A 33 17.31 -13.42 -15.73
N ARG A 34 18.34 -13.89 -16.45
CA ARG A 34 19.49 -13.06 -16.84
C ARG A 34 19.11 -11.98 -17.84
N GLU A 35 18.12 -12.25 -18.70
CA GLU A 35 17.64 -11.38 -19.77
C GLU A 35 16.59 -10.37 -19.30
N TYR A 36 16.13 -10.49 -18.05
CA TYR A 36 15.24 -9.50 -17.44
C TYR A 36 15.89 -8.10 -17.45
N SER A 37 15.27 -7.19 -18.20
CA SER A 37 15.82 -5.87 -18.53
C SER A 37 14.84 -4.71 -18.33
N GLY A 38 13.56 -5.00 -18.11
CA GLY A 38 12.54 -3.97 -18.00
C GLY A 38 11.14 -4.53 -17.74
N MET A 39 10.16 -3.65 -17.90
CA MET A 39 8.74 -3.98 -17.80
C MET A 39 7.93 -3.08 -18.74
N VAL A 40 6.78 -3.54 -19.21
CA VAL A 40 5.78 -2.71 -19.87
C VAL A 40 4.79 -2.22 -18.82
N ASP A 41 4.56 -0.92 -18.75
CA ASP A 41 3.48 -0.33 -17.96
C ASP A 41 2.18 -0.33 -18.77
N LEU A 42 1.14 -0.97 -18.25
CA LEU A 42 -0.13 -1.15 -18.97
C LEU A 42 -0.99 0.12 -19.01
N PHE A 43 -0.77 1.07 -18.10
CA PHE A 43 -1.50 2.35 -18.14
C PHE A 43 -0.97 3.28 -19.23
N SER A 44 0.35 3.40 -19.34
CA SER A 44 1.01 4.27 -20.31
C SER A 44 1.29 3.59 -21.66
N GLU A 45 1.20 2.26 -21.72
CA GLU A 45 1.61 1.44 -22.86
C GLU A 45 3.06 1.72 -23.28
N GLN A 46 3.94 1.89 -22.29
CA GLN A 46 5.37 2.14 -22.52
C GLN A 46 6.23 1.02 -21.94
N ALA A 47 7.24 0.63 -22.70
CA ALA A 47 8.30 -0.25 -22.23
C ALA A 47 9.32 0.58 -21.44
N LEU A 48 9.52 0.23 -20.17
CA LEU A 48 10.47 0.85 -19.28
C LEU A 48 11.71 -0.04 -19.17
N TYR A 49 12.86 0.48 -19.58
CA TYR A 49 14.15 -0.22 -19.54
C TYR A 49 15.12 0.42 -18.56
N TRP A 50 15.83 -0.42 -17.81
CA TRP A 50 16.91 0.01 -16.93
C TRP A 50 18.25 -0.36 -17.56
N ARG A 51 19.00 0.67 -18.00
CA ARG A 51 20.29 0.52 -18.68
C ARG A 51 21.43 0.94 -17.76
N ASP A 52 22.56 0.26 -17.89
CA ASP A 52 23.84 0.63 -17.25
C ASP A 52 23.79 0.84 -15.73
N GLY A 53 22.80 0.25 -15.05
CA GLY A 53 22.59 0.47 -13.62
C GLY A 53 22.16 1.90 -13.26
N ALA A 54 21.55 2.62 -14.20
CA ALA A 54 20.78 3.81 -13.89
C ALA A 54 19.60 3.44 -12.97
N ASP A 55 19.20 4.38 -12.12
CA ASP A 55 18.01 4.20 -11.27
C ASP A 55 16.74 4.57 -12.06
N ASP A 56 16.80 5.56 -12.95
CA ASP A 56 15.65 5.95 -13.76
C ASP A 56 15.53 5.09 -15.03
N PRO A 57 14.33 4.65 -15.40
CA PRO A 57 14.11 3.94 -16.65
C PRO A 57 14.13 4.87 -17.86
N THR A 58 14.50 4.33 -19.00
CA THR A 58 14.21 4.92 -20.31
C THR A 58 12.91 4.34 -20.85
N ALA A 59 11.95 5.20 -21.18
CA ALA A 59 10.69 4.82 -21.81
C ALA A 59 10.86 4.66 -23.33
N GLU A 60 10.39 3.54 -23.86
CA GLU A 60 10.41 3.19 -25.27
C GLU A 60 9.06 2.57 -25.68
N ALA A 61 8.86 2.37 -26.99
CA ALA A 61 7.68 1.67 -27.49
C ALA A 61 7.67 0.20 -27.02
N VAL A 62 6.48 -0.36 -26.86
CA VAL A 62 6.30 -1.78 -26.54
C VAL A 62 6.99 -2.64 -27.61
N PRO A 63 7.78 -3.68 -27.23
CA PRO A 63 8.35 -4.61 -28.19
C PRO A 63 7.26 -5.29 -29.02
N ALA A 64 7.49 -5.42 -30.33
CA ALA A 64 6.52 -6.01 -31.25
C ALA A 64 6.08 -7.43 -30.84
N GLU A 65 6.99 -8.21 -30.25
CA GLU A 65 6.69 -9.55 -29.74
C GLU A 65 5.71 -9.56 -28.54
N MET A 66 5.57 -8.45 -27.82
CA MET A 66 4.73 -8.30 -26.63
C MET A 66 3.42 -7.55 -26.91
N GLU A 67 3.25 -6.89 -28.05
CA GLU A 67 2.07 -6.06 -28.35
C GLU A 67 0.75 -6.81 -28.11
N ALA A 68 0.66 -8.07 -28.57
CA ALA A 68 -0.54 -8.89 -28.39
C ALA A 68 -0.78 -9.27 -26.92
N GLU A 69 0.27 -9.59 -26.17
CA GLU A 69 0.16 -9.93 -24.73
C GLU A 69 -0.23 -8.69 -23.91
N VAL A 70 0.39 -7.54 -24.21
CA VAL A 70 0.11 -6.25 -23.57
C VAL A 70 -1.32 -5.82 -23.83
N ALA A 71 -1.81 -5.93 -25.07
CA ALA A 71 -3.20 -5.60 -25.40
C ALA A 71 -4.18 -6.46 -24.58
N VAL A 72 -3.97 -7.78 -24.53
CA VAL A 72 -4.85 -8.68 -23.75
C VAL A 72 -4.79 -8.37 -22.25
N ALA A 73 -3.59 -8.19 -21.70
CA ALA A 73 -3.43 -7.89 -20.28
C ALA A 73 -4.01 -6.53 -19.89
N ARG A 74 -3.89 -5.53 -20.78
CA ARG A 74 -4.43 -4.19 -20.58
C ARG A 74 -5.95 -4.20 -20.59
N GLU A 75 -6.59 -4.87 -21.56
CA GLU A 75 -8.05 -5.01 -21.59
C GLU A 75 -8.55 -5.69 -20.30
N ALA A 76 -7.92 -6.79 -19.88
CA ALA A 76 -8.27 -7.48 -18.65
C ALA A 76 -8.07 -6.60 -17.40
N MET A 77 -7.01 -5.77 -17.37
CA MET A 77 -6.77 -4.81 -16.29
C MET A 77 -7.86 -3.75 -16.23
N ILE A 78 -8.25 -3.18 -17.38
CA ILE A 78 -9.29 -2.14 -17.45
C ILE A 78 -10.63 -2.70 -17.05
N ASP A 79 -11.00 -3.86 -17.57
CA ASP A 79 -12.28 -4.50 -17.25
C ASP A 79 -12.37 -4.77 -15.75
N ALA A 80 -11.30 -5.31 -15.13
CA ALA A 80 -11.25 -5.54 -13.69
C ALA A 80 -11.35 -4.25 -12.87
N ILE A 81 -10.76 -3.14 -13.33
CA ILE A 81 -10.88 -1.84 -12.66
C ILE A 81 -12.32 -1.30 -12.79
N CYS A 82 -12.90 -1.36 -13.99
CA CYS A 82 -14.25 -0.87 -14.26
C CYS A 82 -15.30 -1.63 -13.43
N GLU A 83 -15.13 -2.94 -13.23
CA GLU A 83 -16.02 -3.74 -12.35
C GLU A 83 -16.08 -3.25 -10.89
N THR A 84 -15.13 -2.40 -10.46
CA THR A 84 -15.12 -1.87 -9.08
C THR A 84 -15.86 -0.55 -8.90
N ASP A 85 -16.22 0.12 -10.00
CA ASP A 85 -16.88 1.42 -10.05
C ASP A 85 -18.04 1.41 -11.07
N ASP A 86 -19.27 1.59 -10.58
CA ASP A 86 -20.49 1.46 -11.39
C ASP A 86 -20.50 2.42 -12.59
N ALA A 87 -19.93 3.62 -12.46
CA ALA A 87 -19.92 4.60 -13.53
C ALA A 87 -18.92 4.23 -14.63
N LEU A 88 -17.74 3.72 -14.26
CA LEU A 88 -16.76 3.22 -15.23
C LEU A 88 -17.26 1.96 -15.93
N LEU A 89 -17.96 1.07 -15.21
CA LEU A 89 -18.57 -0.12 -15.80
C LEU A 89 -19.61 0.24 -16.85
N GLU A 90 -20.49 1.21 -16.57
CA GLU A 90 -21.50 1.69 -17.52
C GLU A 90 -20.85 2.24 -18.80
N GLN A 91 -19.86 3.14 -18.67
CA GLN A 91 -19.09 3.68 -19.81
C GLN A 91 -18.47 2.56 -20.65
N ARG A 92 -17.86 1.57 -19.99
CA ARG A 92 -17.20 0.45 -20.66
C ARG A 92 -18.19 -0.42 -21.44
N LEU A 93 -19.40 -0.64 -20.90
CA LEU A 93 -20.47 -1.39 -21.58
C LEU A 93 -21.05 -0.65 -22.79
N GLU A 94 -21.01 0.69 -22.78
CA GLU A 94 -21.40 1.54 -23.91
C GLU A 94 -20.33 1.59 -25.03
N GLY A 95 -19.15 1.04 -24.76
CA GLY A 95 -18.03 0.98 -25.70
C GLY A 95 -17.06 2.16 -25.60
N ASP A 96 -17.24 3.03 -24.61
CA ASP A 96 -16.32 4.13 -24.32
C ASP A 96 -15.15 3.63 -23.46
N GLU A 97 -13.94 4.10 -23.78
CA GLU A 97 -12.75 3.81 -22.98
C GLU A 97 -12.55 4.89 -21.91
N PRO A 98 -12.57 4.54 -20.62
CA PRO A 98 -12.37 5.53 -19.56
C PRO A 98 -10.97 6.14 -19.61
N ASP A 99 -10.86 7.39 -19.18
CA ASP A 99 -9.56 8.05 -19.11
C ASP A 99 -8.66 7.42 -18.02
N THR A 100 -7.34 7.47 -18.25
CA THR A 100 -6.35 6.88 -17.36
C THR A 100 -6.45 7.41 -15.92
N ALA A 101 -6.80 8.68 -15.70
CA ALA A 101 -6.87 9.25 -14.36
C ALA A 101 -8.06 8.69 -13.58
N SER A 102 -9.21 8.55 -14.23
CA SER A 102 -10.40 7.91 -13.65
C SER A 102 -10.13 6.43 -13.30
N LEU A 103 -9.45 5.68 -14.18
CA LEU A 103 -9.04 4.30 -13.90
C LEU A 103 -8.09 4.21 -12.70
N GLN A 104 -7.10 5.10 -12.60
CA GLN A 104 -6.18 5.13 -11.46
C GLN A 104 -6.89 5.47 -10.14
N GLN A 105 -7.87 6.37 -10.18
CA GLN A 105 -8.70 6.70 -9.02
C GLN A 105 -9.54 5.51 -8.56
N ALA A 106 -10.21 4.82 -9.49
CA ALA A 106 -10.98 3.61 -9.19
C ALA A 106 -10.08 2.50 -8.64
N LEU A 107 -8.91 2.27 -9.26
CA LEU A 107 -7.92 1.31 -8.77
C LEU A 107 -7.45 1.64 -7.35
N ARG A 108 -7.23 2.93 -7.01
CA ARG A 108 -6.92 3.35 -5.64
C ARG A 108 -8.05 2.95 -4.69
N GLN A 109 -9.30 3.28 -4.99
CA GLN A 109 -10.44 2.93 -4.14
C GLN A 109 -10.61 1.41 -3.99
N ALA A 110 -10.42 0.66 -5.07
CA ALA A 110 -10.44 -0.79 -5.07
C ALA A 110 -9.31 -1.38 -4.20
N THR A 111 -8.13 -0.77 -4.21
CA THR A 111 -7.00 -1.18 -3.38
C THR A 111 -7.25 -0.88 -1.90
N LEU A 112 -7.79 0.30 -1.57
CA LEU A 112 -8.13 0.69 -0.20
C LEU A 112 -9.19 -0.22 0.42
N THR A 113 -10.17 -0.64 -0.38
CA THR A 113 -11.26 -1.53 0.04
C THR A 113 -10.92 -3.02 -0.05
N GLY A 114 -9.74 -3.36 -0.59
CA GLY A 114 -9.30 -4.75 -0.80
C GLY A 114 -10.06 -5.48 -1.90
N LYS A 115 -10.81 -4.77 -2.76
CA LYS A 115 -11.47 -5.34 -3.94
C LYS A 115 -10.48 -5.80 -4.99
N LEU A 116 -9.39 -5.05 -5.21
CA LEU A 116 -8.31 -5.40 -6.12
C LEU A 116 -6.96 -5.37 -5.41
N VAL A 117 -6.02 -6.18 -5.90
CA VAL A 117 -4.63 -6.20 -5.43
C VAL A 117 -3.71 -5.91 -6.61
N PRO A 118 -3.13 -4.70 -6.71
CA PRO A 118 -2.19 -4.37 -7.77
C PRO A 118 -0.93 -5.25 -7.71
N VAL A 119 -0.58 -5.87 -8.83
CA VAL A 119 0.63 -6.68 -8.98
C VAL A 119 1.64 -5.94 -9.87
N LEU A 120 2.84 -5.73 -9.34
CA LEU A 120 3.96 -5.13 -10.04
C LEU A 120 5.09 -6.15 -10.20
N CYS A 121 6.01 -5.88 -11.11
CA CYS A 121 7.11 -6.77 -11.45
C CYS A 121 8.46 -6.06 -11.27
N GLY A 122 9.49 -6.78 -10.80
CA GLY A 122 10.77 -6.16 -10.47
C GLY A 122 11.92 -7.10 -10.12
N ALA A 123 13.11 -6.53 -10.04
CA ALA A 123 14.33 -7.17 -9.57
C ALA A 123 15.16 -6.19 -8.75
N SER A 124 14.90 -6.14 -7.43
CA SER A 124 15.54 -5.20 -6.50
C SER A 124 17.06 -5.29 -6.49
N ARG A 125 17.63 -6.49 -6.65
CA ARG A 125 19.09 -6.69 -6.73
C ARG A 125 19.71 -6.00 -7.94
N LYS A 126 19.00 -5.95 -9.07
CA LYS A 126 19.42 -5.23 -10.27
C LYS A 126 18.91 -3.77 -10.30
N ARG A 127 18.19 -3.33 -9.25
CA ARG A 127 17.53 -2.02 -9.15
C ARG A 127 16.48 -1.75 -10.24
N ILE A 128 15.89 -2.80 -10.79
CA ILE A 128 14.86 -2.71 -11.84
C ILE A 128 13.49 -2.77 -11.20
N GLY A 129 12.63 -1.79 -11.49
CA GLY A 129 11.22 -1.74 -11.02
C GLY A 129 11.04 -1.24 -9.58
N VAL A 130 12.09 -0.67 -8.97
CA VAL A 130 11.98 -0.11 -7.61
C VAL A 130 11.22 1.22 -7.62
N GLN A 131 11.45 2.07 -8.62
CA GLN A 131 10.83 3.38 -8.75
C GLN A 131 9.32 3.25 -9.02
N PRO A 132 8.86 2.45 -10.02
CA PRO A 132 7.42 2.23 -10.21
C PRO A 132 6.73 1.62 -9.00
N LEU A 133 7.43 0.78 -8.21
CA LEU A 133 6.90 0.27 -6.95
C LEU A 133 6.66 1.40 -5.93
N LEU A 134 7.61 2.34 -5.80
CA LEU A 134 7.45 3.50 -4.91
C LEU A 134 6.33 4.42 -5.39
N ASP A 135 6.20 4.62 -6.70
CA ASP A 135 5.11 5.42 -7.28
C ASP A 135 3.76 4.76 -7.01
N ALA A 136 3.65 3.44 -7.18
CA ALA A 136 2.44 2.67 -6.86
C ALA A 136 2.10 2.71 -5.37
N VAL A 137 3.10 2.70 -4.48
CA VAL A 137 2.89 2.88 -3.03
C VAL A 137 2.22 4.23 -2.75
N VAL A 138 2.69 5.32 -3.37
CA VAL A 138 2.09 6.64 -3.18
C VAL A 138 0.69 6.71 -3.81
N ALA A 139 0.54 6.15 -5.01
CA ALA A 139 -0.69 6.23 -5.78
C ALA A 139 -1.84 5.39 -5.20
N TYR A 140 -1.56 4.20 -4.63
CA TYR A 140 -2.59 3.22 -4.33
C TYR A 140 -2.70 2.80 -2.86
N LEU A 141 -1.64 2.96 -2.04
CA LEU A 141 -1.73 2.58 -0.62
C LEU A 141 -2.42 3.66 0.24
N PRO A 142 -3.03 3.26 1.38
CA PRO A 142 -3.73 4.17 2.27
C PRO A 142 -2.80 5.21 2.88
N ALA A 143 -3.22 6.46 2.83
CA ALA A 143 -2.74 7.50 3.71
C ALA A 143 -3.38 7.33 5.11
N PRO A 144 -2.80 7.90 6.18
CA PRO A 144 -3.42 7.88 7.51
C PRO A 144 -4.87 8.39 7.52
N VAL A 145 -5.16 9.40 6.70
CA VAL A 145 -6.48 10.00 6.54
C VAL A 145 -7.50 9.10 5.82
N ASP A 146 -7.03 8.07 5.11
CA ASP A 146 -7.91 7.08 4.46
C ASP A 146 -8.35 5.98 5.43
N MET A 147 -7.73 5.90 6.61
CA MET A 147 -8.02 4.86 7.59
C MET A 147 -9.19 5.28 8.50
N PRO A 148 -10.07 4.35 8.88
CA PRO A 148 -11.10 4.63 9.86
C PRO A 148 -10.49 5.02 11.21
N PRO A 149 -11.17 5.86 12.01
CA PRO A 149 -10.77 6.19 13.37
C PRO A 149 -10.52 4.93 14.22
N ILE A 150 -9.55 5.03 15.13
CA ILE A 150 -9.27 3.92 16.04
C ILE A 150 -10.35 3.88 17.13
N LEU A 151 -10.90 2.69 17.36
CA LEU A 151 -11.83 2.43 18.45
C LEU A 151 -11.08 1.93 19.68
N GLY A 152 -11.50 2.36 20.86
CA GLY A 152 -11.01 1.84 22.13
C GLY A 152 -12.07 1.94 23.22
N THR A 153 -11.80 1.33 24.37
CA THR A 153 -12.69 1.40 25.53
C THR A 153 -12.10 2.29 26.62
N VAL A 154 -12.96 2.88 27.45
CA VAL A 154 -12.52 3.64 28.62
C VAL A 154 -12.02 2.66 29.70
N PRO A 155 -10.75 2.71 30.13
CA PRO A 155 -10.19 1.74 31.08
C PRO A 155 -10.86 1.74 32.46
N ARG A 156 -11.52 2.85 32.83
CA ARG A 156 -12.28 2.99 34.06
C ARG A 156 -13.58 3.74 33.73
N PRO A 157 -14.73 3.06 33.65
CA PRO A 157 -16.00 3.74 33.44
C PRO A 157 -16.31 4.69 34.61
N PRO A 158 -17.08 5.77 34.39
CA PRO A 158 -17.59 6.63 35.47
C PRO A 158 -18.25 5.80 36.57
N ALA A 159 -18.23 6.29 37.82
CA ALA A 159 -18.80 5.58 38.98
C ALA A 159 -20.31 5.27 38.84
N ASP A 160 -20.95 5.89 37.86
CA ASP A 160 -22.39 5.86 37.61
C ASP A 160 -22.77 4.89 36.47
N CYS A 161 -21.77 4.26 35.82
CA CYS A 161 -21.97 3.29 34.74
C CYS A 161 -22.00 1.86 35.29
N GLU A 162 -22.95 1.05 34.84
CA GLU A 162 -23.02 -0.37 35.19
C GLU A 162 -21.78 -1.11 34.64
N PRO A 163 -21.25 -2.11 35.37
CA PRO A 163 -19.98 -2.77 35.05
C PRO A 163 -19.93 -3.49 33.69
N ASP A 164 -21.07 -3.66 33.00
CA ASP A 164 -21.18 -4.31 31.69
C ASP A 164 -21.30 -3.32 30.50
N GLU A 165 -21.37 -2.00 30.74
CA GLU A 165 -21.41 -0.99 29.67
C GLU A 165 -19.99 -0.50 29.33
N GLU A 166 -19.31 -1.21 28.42
CA GLU A 166 -18.06 -0.73 27.82
C GLU A 166 -18.35 0.45 26.85
N GLU A 167 -18.07 1.67 27.30
CA GLU A 167 -18.14 2.84 26.43
C GLU A 167 -17.05 2.76 25.34
N ILE A 168 -17.48 2.60 24.10
CA ILE A 168 -16.60 2.65 22.92
C ILE A 168 -16.34 4.11 22.57
N VAL A 169 -15.07 4.49 22.57
CA VAL A 169 -14.59 5.83 22.23
C VAL A 169 -13.84 5.78 20.91
N GLU A 170 -14.23 6.68 19.99
CA GLU A 170 -13.51 6.89 18.75
C GLU A 170 -12.35 7.88 18.92
N ARG A 171 -11.23 7.59 18.26
CA ARG A 171 -10.03 8.43 18.23
C ARG A 171 -9.78 8.89 16.79
N PRO A 172 -10.21 10.11 16.43
CA PRO A 172 -10.04 10.62 15.08
C PRO A 172 -8.57 10.97 14.80
N ASP A 173 -8.13 10.83 13.54
CA ASP A 173 -6.81 11.30 13.10
C ASP A 173 -6.77 12.83 13.04
N ARG A 174 -6.65 13.46 14.22
CA ARG A 174 -6.59 14.91 14.39
C ARG A 174 -5.54 15.28 15.43
N ALA A 175 -4.70 16.25 15.11
CA ALA A 175 -3.63 16.70 15.99
C ALA A 175 -4.14 17.41 17.27
N ASP A 176 -5.35 17.98 17.25
CA ASP A 176 -5.99 18.66 18.38
C ASP A 176 -6.82 17.72 19.28
N ALA A 177 -7.03 16.47 18.87
CA ALA A 177 -7.73 15.48 19.66
C ALA A 177 -6.85 14.93 20.81
N PRO A 178 -7.44 14.24 21.81
CA PRO A 178 -6.66 13.61 22.86
C PRO A 178 -5.68 12.56 22.31
N LEU A 179 -4.51 12.45 22.94
CA LEU A 179 -3.47 11.52 22.52
C LEU A 179 -3.97 10.07 22.57
N CYS A 180 -3.87 9.38 21.44
CA CYS A 180 -4.00 7.93 21.35
C CYS A 180 -2.82 7.38 20.55
N ALA A 181 -2.08 6.44 21.14
CA ALA A 181 -0.91 5.86 20.51
C ALA A 181 -0.70 4.41 20.94
N ALA A 182 -0.10 3.60 20.06
CA ALA A 182 0.29 2.23 20.37
C ALA A 182 1.81 2.08 20.36
N ALA A 183 2.35 1.53 21.45
CA ALA A 183 3.70 1.01 21.49
C ALA A 183 3.72 -0.38 20.82
N PHE A 184 4.51 -0.53 19.75
CA PHE A 184 4.51 -1.77 18.95
C PHE A 184 5.85 -2.50 18.91
N LYS A 185 6.94 -1.85 19.33
CA LYS A 185 8.27 -2.46 19.36
C LYS A 185 9.12 -1.80 20.43
N ILE A 186 9.88 -2.60 21.18
CA ILE A 186 10.84 -2.12 22.18
C ILE A 186 12.23 -2.61 21.75
N VAL A 187 13.19 -1.70 21.72
CA VAL A 187 14.59 -1.97 21.35
C VAL A 187 15.49 -1.40 22.43
N THR A 188 16.57 -2.11 22.78
CA THR A 188 17.61 -1.57 23.66
C THR A 188 18.76 -1.05 22.81
N ASP A 189 18.96 0.26 22.82
CA ASP A 189 20.09 0.93 22.17
C ASP A 189 21.25 1.11 23.17
N PRO A 190 22.52 0.83 22.78
CA PRO A 190 23.67 0.94 23.68
C PRO A 190 23.93 2.35 24.24
N HIS A 191 23.52 3.42 23.54
CA HIS A 191 23.80 4.80 23.91
C HIS A 191 22.61 5.49 24.57
N VAL A 192 21.39 5.12 24.17
CA VAL A 192 20.15 5.78 24.59
C VAL A 192 19.35 4.96 25.62
N GLY A 193 19.62 3.66 25.74
CA GLY A 193 18.86 2.73 26.59
C GLY A 193 17.62 2.19 25.88
N HIS A 194 16.51 2.01 26.61
CA HIS A 194 15.28 1.47 26.02
C HIS A 194 14.58 2.50 25.12
N LEU A 195 14.38 2.12 23.86
CA LEU A 195 13.62 2.83 22.84
C LEU A 195 12.28 2.11 22.62
N THR A 196 11.19 2.82 22.88
CA THR A 196 9.83 2.36 22.58
C THR A 196 9.38 2.99 21.27
N TRP A 197 9.12 2.17 20.26
CA TRP A 197 8.54 2.58 19.00
C TRP A 197 7.04 2.74 19.17
N VAL A 198 6.55 3.92 18.78
CA VAL A 198 5.17 4.32 18.99
C VAL A 198 4.58 4.77 17.65
N ARG A 199 3.36 4.32 17.37
CA ARG A 199 2.51 4.89 16.32
C ARG A 199 1.44 5.74 16.98
N VAL A 200 1.37 7.02 16.61
CA VAL A 200 0.32 7.94 17.05
C VAL A 200 -0.85 7.84 16.08
N PHE A 201 -2.08 7.73 16.62
CA PHE A 201 -3.32 7.66 15.86
C PHE A 201 -4.18 8.91 16.00
N SER A 202 -4.09 9.59 17.14
CA SER A 202 -4.86 10.80 17.46
C SER A 202 -4.03 11.68 18.39
N GLY A 203 -4.21 12.99 18.27
CA GLY A 203 -3.52 13.99 19.07
C GLY A 203 -2.06 14.17 18.71
N SER A 204 -1.28 14.65 19.68
CA SER A 204 0.14 14.91 19.51
C SER A 204 0.92 14.45 20.73
N LEU A 205 2.11 13.88 20.52
CA LEU A 205 3.02 13.49 21.60
C LEU A 205 4.09 14.58 21.78
N LYS A 206 4.14 15.22 22.95
CA LYS A 206 5.09 16.31 23.21
C LYS A 206 6.21 15.88 24.15
N LEU A 207 7.37 16.52 24.00
CA LEU A 207 8.50 16.32 24.89
C LEU A 207 8.12 16.75 26.32
N ARG A 208 8.53 15.95 27.32
CA ARG A 208 8.28 16.14 28.76
C ARG A 208 6.82 16.02 29.20
N GLU A 209 5.92 15.66 28.29
CA GLU A 209 4.53 15.33 28.60
C GLU A 209 4.44 14.05 29.43
N THR A 210 3.42 13.94 30.26
CA THR A 210 3.08 12.72 30.99
C THR A 210 1.90 12.07 30.31
N VAL A 211 2.07 10.84 29.85
CA VAL A 211 1.06 10.04 29.15
C VAL A 211 0.60 8.89 30.03
N TYR A 212 -0.65 8.48 29.88
CA TYR A 212 -1.21 7.36 30.63
C TYR A 212 -1.07 6.05 29.84
N ASN A 213 -0.55 5.02 30.49
CA ASN A 213 -0.49 3.67 29.96
C ASN A 213 -1.67 2.85 30.54
N PRO A 214 -2.75 2.64 29.77
CA PRO A 214 -3.94 1.97 30.26
C PRO A 214 -3.73 0.47 30.53
N ARG A 215 -2.68 -0.16 29.97
CA ARG A 215 -2.40 -1.59 30.21
C ARG A 215 -1.66 -1.83 31.52
N ALA A 216 -0.81 -0.90 31.92
CA ALA A 216 -0.03 -0.99 33.16
C ALA A 216 -0.68 -0.21 34.33
N ASP A 217 -1.71 0.59 34.05
CA ASP A 217 -2.31 1.56 34.98
C ASP A 217 -1.26 2.52 35.58
N THR A 218 -0.34 2.99 34.74
CA THR A 218 0.76 3.87 35.15
C THR A 218 0.83 5.14 34.31
N LEU A 219 1.39 6.19 34.90
CA LEU A 219 1.77 7.40 34.19
C LEU A 219 3.24 7.31 33.76
N GLU A 220 3.50 7.55 32.49
CA GLU A 220 4.83 7.54 31.89
C GLU A 220 5.22 8.93 31.42
N ARG A 221 6.48 9.34 31.63
CA ARG A 221 6.97 10.65 31.20
C ARG A 221 7.77 10.53 29.91
N VAL A 222 7.37 11.29 28.90
CA VAL A 222 8.05 11.35 27.60
C VAL A 222 9.37 12.12 27.75
N GLY A 223 10.48 11.39 27.91
CA GLY A 223 11.80 11.99 28.13
C GLY A 223 12.39 12.62 26.86
N ARG A 224 12.56 11.80 25.82
CA ARG A 224 13.16 12.18 24.52
C ARG A 224 12.37 11.51 23.40
N ILE A 225 12.26 12.20 22.27
CA ILE A 225 11.62 11.68 21.07
C ILE A 225 12.69 11.55 19.98
N TYR A 226 12.73 10.40 19.33
CA TYR A 226 13.66 10.10 18.24
C TYR A 226 12.85 9.80 16.98
N ARG A 227 13.32 10.31 15.84
CA ARG A 227 12.86 9.89 14.51
C ARG A 227 14.06 9.23 13.84
N MET A 228 13.93 7.96 13.48
CA MET A 228 14.92 7.19 12.73
C MET A 228 14.47 7.00 11.29
#